data_AF-A0A2P8WCM8-F1
#
_entry.id   AF-A0A2P8WCM8-F1
#
_cell.length_a   1.000
_cell.length_b   1.000
_cell.length_c   1.000
_cell.angle_alpha   90.00
_cell.angle_beta   90.00
_cell.angle_gamma   90.00
#
_symmetry.space_group_name_H-M   'P 1'
#
loop_
_entity.id
_entity.type
_entity.pdbx_description
1 polymer ?
#
loop_
_entity_poly.entity_id
_entity_poly.type
_entity_poly.pdbx_seq_one_letter_code
_entity_poly.pdbx_strand_id
1 'polypeptide(L)'
;MSNSTSVLEELLQVVPHLRPQLYFKTSLTALSHAMEDQVLAGMEQPLLIASFQQERFYRQEANRYVRIADLTDQVYVLSAAGTGFVTCSDTYETIAFEQEDALTQEWHLVVLAETYSACLICRERAPVPAALGTTYKGAAFEQTRRFEGTWTQNRYVTQQAADILLRRIEGYRPELSAKILAARKRFLGRATDPCLLYTS
;
A
#
# COMPACT_ATOMS: atom_id res chain seq x y z
N MET A 1 2.12 -14.81 -12.27
CA MET A 1 2.67 -13.79 -13.18
C MET A 1 3.41 -12.78 -12.33
N SER A 2 4.73 -12.71 -12.47
CA SER A 2 5.55 -11.83 -11.66
C SER A 2 5.45 -10.41 -12.25
N ASN A 3 4.89 -9.46 -11.49
CA ASN A 3 4.78 -8.08 -11.94
C ASN A 3 6.13 -7.38 -11.76
N SER A 4 6.83 -7.10 -12.86
CA SER A 4 8.13 -6.43 -12.83
C SER A 4 8.03 -4.91 -12.68
N THR A 5 6.86 -4.31 -12.89
CA THR A 5 6.65 -2.86 -12.83
C THR A 5 6.42 -2.39 -11.41
N SER A 6 7.14 -1.36 -10.96
CA SER A 6 6.94 -0.75 -9.65
C SER A 6 5.62 0.02 -9.60
N VAL A 7 4.84 -0.13 -8.51
CA VAL A 7 3.61 0.66 -8.32
C VAL A 7 3.93 2.14 -8.18
N LEU A 8 5.09 2.47 -7.59
CA LEU A 8 5.56 3.85 -7.49
C LEU A 8 5.83 4.46 -8.87
N GLU A 9 6.49 3.71 -9.76
CA GLU A 9 6.77 4.18 -11.13
C GLU A 9 5.48 4.40 -11.92
N GLU A 10 4.52 3.47 -11.84
CA GLU A 10 3.21 3.61 -12.49
C GLU A 10 2.44 4.83 -11.95
N LEU A 11 2.49 5.07 -10.63
CA LEU A 11 1.86 6.24 -10.02
C LEU A 11 2.51 7.56 -10.48
N LEU A 12 3.83 7.60 -10.62
CA LEU A 12 4.55 8.78 -11.11
C LEU A 12 4.28 9.05 -12.60
N GLN A 13 3.99 8.03 -13.40
CA GLN A 13 3.54 8.22 -14.78
C GLN A 13 2.15 8.86 -14.85
N VAL A 14 1.23 8.45 -13.99
CA VAL A 14 -0.14 8.98 -13.94
C VAL A 14 -0.16 10.38 -13.30
N VAL A 15 0.67 10.63 -12.30
CA VAL A 15 0.75 11.90 -11.57
C VAL A 15 2.20 12.41 -11.55
N PRO A 16 2.69 13.00 -12.66
CA PRO A 16 4.10 13.38 -12.82
C PRO A 16 4.57 14.51 -11.90
N HIS A 17 3.63 15.23 -11.27
CA HIS A 17 3.95 16.30 -10.31
C HIS A 17 4.22 15.77 -8.89
N LEU A 18 3.96 14.49 -8.62
CA LEU A 18 4.34 13.87 -7.35
C LEU A 18 5.86 13.88 -7.21
N ARG A 19 6.34 14.32 -6.06
CA ARG A 19 7.76 14.30 -5.72
C ARG A 19 8.00 13.21 -4.68
N PRO A 20 8.63 12.08 -5.06
CA PRO A 20 9.06 11.10 -4.09
C PRO A 20 10.05 11.72 -3.09
N GLN A 21 9.93 11.31 -1.84
CA GLN A 21 10.82 11.67 -0.76
C GLN A 21 11.48 10.42 -0.20
N LEU A 22 12.62 10.62 0.47
CA LEU A 22 13.30 9.57 1.19
C LEU A 22 12.74 9.45 2.61
N TYR A 23 12.31 8.25 2.95
CA TYR A 23 11.81 7.87 4.26
C TYR A 23 12.71 6.79 4.88
N PHE A 24 12.76 6.80 6.21
CA PHE A 24 13.37 5.73 6.99
C PHE A 24 12.30 4.72 7.41
N LYS A 25 12.70 3.45 7.61
CA LYS A 25 11.81 2.37 8.07
C LYS A 25 11.01 2.77 9.31
N THR A 26 11.64 3.43 10.27
CA THR A 26 11.00 3.87 11.52
C THR A 26 9.87 4.87 11.28
N SER A 27 10.10 5.85 10.40
CA SER A 27 9.08 6.83 10.00
C SER A 27 7.92 6.16 9.27
N LEU A 28 8.19 5.22 8.35
CA LEU A 28 7.15 4.50 7.63
C LEU A 28 6.31 3.61 8.54
N THR A 29 6.94 2.95 9.50
CA THR A 29 6.24 2.11 10.48
C THR A 29 5.32 2.97 11.33
N ALA A 30 5.84 4.07 11.89
CA ALA A 30 5.05 5.01 12.69
C ALA A 30 3.89 5.63 11.89
N LEU A 31 4.13 6.00 10.64
CA LEU A 31 3.12 6.59 9.76
C LEU A 31 2.05 5.57 9.36
N SER A 32 2.44 4.33 9.09
CA SER A 32 1.48 3.25 8.80
C SER A 32 0.59 2.98 10.02
N HIS A 33 1.19 2.90 11.22
CA HIS A 33 0.43 2.72 12.46
C HIS A 33 -0.54 3.88 12.69
N ALA A 34 -0.10 5.13 12.47
CA ALA A 34 -0.95 6.31 12.62
C ALA A 34 -2.12 6.33 11.61
N MET A 35 -1.88 5.91 10.36
CA MET A 35 -2.94 5.79 9.34
C MET A 35 -3.97 4.72 9.73
N GLU A 36 -3.51 3.55 10.20
CA GLU A 36 -4.39 2.47 10.66
C GLU A 36 -5.16 2.83 11.94
N ASP A 37 -4.51 3.51 12.91
CA ASP A 37 -5.18 3.99 14.12
C ASP A 37 -6.29 4.98 13.77
N GLN A 38 -6.07 5.84 12.77
CA GLN A 38 -7.10 6.76 12.29
C GLN A 38 -8.29 6.04 11.65
N VAL A 39 -8.05 4.93 10.95
CA VAL A 39 -9.12 4.07 10.43
C VAL A 39 -9.92 3.44 11.56
N LEU A 40 -9.24 2.91 12.58
CA LEU A 40 -9.88 2.28 13.74
C LEU A 40 -10.64 3.29 14.62
N ALA A 41 -10.20 4.54 14.64
CA ALA A 41 -10.90 5.63 15.34
C ALA A 41 -12.07 6.21 14.52
N GLY A 42 -12.07 5.98 13.21
CA GLY A 42 -13.12 6.40 12.30
C GLY A 42 -14.39 5.56 12.45
N MET A 43 -15.52 6.15 12.08
CA MET A 43 -16.83 5.47 11.99
C MET A 43 -17.16 5.08 10.54
N GLU A 44 -16.26 5.34 9.60
CA GLU A 44 -16.47 5.12 8.18
C GLU A 44 -16.10 3.68 7.77
N GLN A 45 -16.59 3.27 6.60
CA GLN A 45 -16.22 2.00 5.98
C GLN A 45 -15.20 2.27 4.86
N PRO A 46 -13.89 2.40 5.16
CA PRO A 46 -12.90 2.72 4.14
C PRO A 46 -12.57 1.52 3.26
N LEU A 47 -12.05 1.79 2.07
CA LEU A 47 -11.21 0.86 1.33
C LEU A 47 -9.80 0.91 1.91
N LEU A 48 -9.29 -0.22 2.36
CA LEU A 48 -7.93 -0.36 2.88
C LEU A 48 -7.15 -1.37 2.04
N ILE A 49 -6.03 -0.94 1.48
CA ILE A 49 -5.11 -1.79 0.73
C ILE A 49 -3.73 -1.67 1.35
N ALA A 50 -3.22 -2.75 1.93
CA ALA A 50 -1.90 -2.82 2.52
C ALA A 50 -1.02 -3.82 1.77
N SER A 51 0.22 -3.46 1.48
CA SER A 51 1.21 -4.34 0.87
C SER A 51 2.44 -4.40 1.75
N PHE A 52 2.78 -5.61 2.19
CA PHE A 52 3.92 -5.88 3.06
C PHE A 52 5.02 -6.63 2.30
N GLN A 53 6.26 -6.18 2.46
CA GLN A 53 7.43 -6.85 1.90
C GLN A 53 7.56 -8.32 2.34
N GLN A 54 7.19 -8.64 3.59
CA GLN A 54 7.33 -9.98 4.16
C GLN A 54 6.19 -10.32 5.12
N GLU A 55 5.76 -11.58 5.10
CA GLU A 55 4.69 -12.12 5.96
C GLU A 55 4.95 -11.86 7.45
N ARG A 56 6.20 -11.91 7.91
CA ARG A 56 6.54 -11.72 9.34
C ARG A 56 6.11 -10.36 9.89
N PHE A 57 6.12 -9.32 9.06
CA PHE A 57 5.69 -7.97 9.46
C PHE A 57 4.17 -7.93 9.58
N TYR A 58 3.48 -8.58 8.63
CA TYR A 58 2.02 -8.73 8.68
C TYR A 58 1.55 -9.57 9.90
N ARG A 59 2.22 -10.68 10.24
CA ARG A 59 1.79 -11.53 11.37
C ARG A 59 1.75 -10.82 12.71
N GLN A 60 2.62 -9.83 12.91
CA GLN A 60 2.63 -9.02 14.14
C GLN A 60 1.40 -8.09 14.20
N GLU A 61 0.95 -7.61 13.04
CA GLU A 61 -0.16 -6.66 12.91
C GLU A 61 -1.50 -7.32 12.56
N ALA A 62 -1.54 -8.64 12.35
CA ALA A 62 -2.73 -9.36 11.86
C ALA A 62 -3.99 -9.10 12.70
N ASN A 63 -3.86 -9.02 14.02
CA ASN A 63 -4.97 -8.69 14.92
C ASN A 63 -5.59 -7.30 14.64
N ARG A 64 -4.79 -6.32 14.16
CA ARG A 64 -5.30 -4.99 13.79
C ARG A 64 -6.12 -5.07 12.51
N TYR A 65 -5.66 -5.84 11.52
CA TYR A 65 -6.37 -6.02 10.26
C TYR A 65 -7.70 -6.75 10.43
N VAL A 66 -7.79 -7.70 11.37
CA VAL A 66 -9.08 -8.31 11.78
C VAL A 66 -10.05 -7.23 12.27
N ARG A 67 -9.61 -6.35 13.18
CA ARG A 67 -10.45 -5.26 13.70
C ARG A 67 -10.87 -4.26 12.63
N ILE A 68 -10.00 -3.98 11.65
CA ILE A 68 -10.35 -3.11 10.52
C ILE A 68 -11.37 -3.81 9.62
N ALA A 69 -11.23 -5.11 9.41
CA ALA A 69 -12.16 -5.89 8.59
C ALA A 69 -13.55 -6.01 9.23
N ASP A 70 -13.65 -5.93 10.56
CA ASP A 70 -14.95 -5.79 11.26
C ASP A 70 -15.66 -4.46 10.93
N LEU A 71 -14.92 -3.43 10.51
CA LEU A 71 -15.48 -2.13 10.12
C LEU A 71 -15.84 -2.06 8.64
N THR A 72 -15.09 -2.75 7.78
CA THR A 72 -15.24 -2.64 6.32
C THR A 72 -14.96 -3.97 5.62
N ASP A 73 -15.83 -4.32 4.68
CA ASP A 73 -15.63 -5.51 3.84
C ASP A 73 -14.52 -5.31 2.78
N GLN A 74 -13.97 -4.10 2.66
CA GLN A 74 -13.03 -3.71 1.60
C GLN A 74 -11.59 -3.61 2.10
N VAL A 75 -11.10 -4.71 2.69
CA VAL A 75 -9.71 -4.85 3.15
C VAL A 75 -8.95 -5.85 2.28
N TYR A 76 -7.83 -5.39 1.73
CA TYR A 76 -6.94 -6.17 0.87
C TYR A 76 -5.52 -6.12 1.41
N VAL A 77 -4.95 -7.27 1.74
CA VAL A 77 -3.60 -7.39 2.30
C VAL A 77 -2.73 -8.21 1.36
N LEU A 78 -1.75 -7.58 0.74
CA LEU A 78 -0.75 -8.23 -0.10
C LEU A 78 0.49 -8.58 0.72
N SER A 79 1.02 -9.79 0.55
CA SER A 79 2.30 -10.17 1.12
C SER A 79 3.04 -11.19 0.25
N ALA A 80 4.37 -11.21 0.33
CA ALA A 80 5.17 -12.25 -0.29
C ALA A 80 4.80 -13.62 0.32
N ALA A 81 4.63 -14.64 -0.52
CA ALA A 81 4.31 -15.99 -0.09
C ALA A 81 5.39 -16.52 0.87
N GLY A 82 5.07 -16.56 2.17
CA GLY A 82 5.86 -17.20 3.20
C GLY A 82 5.30 -18.58 3.55
N THR A 83 6.04 -19.33 4.37
CA THR A 83 5.75 -20.73 4.73
C THR A 83 4.42 -20.95 5.44
N GLY A 84 3.67 -19.90 5.78
CA GLY A 84 2.33 -20.04 6.36
C GLY A 84 1.35 -18.92 6.01
N PHE A 85 1.57 -18.20 4.91
CA PHE A 85 0.56 -17.27 4.38
C PHE A 85 -0.55 -18.09 3.72
N VAL A 86 -1.40 -18.67 4.56
CA VAL A 86 -2.61 -19.34 4.09
C VAL A 86 -3.52 -18.25 3.57
N THR A 87 -3.92 -18.42 2.32
CA THR A 87 -5.06 -17.74 1.73
C THR A 87 -6.31 -18.15 2.52
N CYS A 88 -6.51 -17.58 3.70
CA CYS A 88 -7.62 -17.97 4.57
C CYS A 88 -8.60 -16.80 4.67
N SER A 89 -9.64 -16.96 3.87
CA SER A 89 -10.89 -16.22 3.86
C SER A 89 -11.67 -16.57 5.11
N ASP A 90 -11.78 -15.63 6.06
CA ASP A 90 -12.96 -15.55 6.92
C ASP A 90 -13.33 -14.08 7.21
N THR A 91 -12.36 -13.16 7.21
CA THR A 91 -12.62 -11.74 7.56
C THR A 91 -12.11 -10.73 6.51
N TYR A 92 -10.98 -10.97 5.83
CA TYR A 92 -10.46 -10.06 4.78
C TYR A 92 -9.63 -10.80 3.72
N GLU A 93 -9.33 -10.12 2.60
CA GLU A 93 -8.64 -10.73 1.46
C GLU A 93 -7.12 -10.68 1.63
N THR A 94 -6.50 -11.85 1.71
CA THR A 94 -5.04 -12.00 1.76
C THR A 94 -4.50 -12.45 0.40
N ILE A 95 -3.67 -11.63 -0.26
CA ILE A 95 -3.11 -11.89 -1.58
C ILE A 95 -1.63 -12.23 -1.46
N ALA A 96 -1.27 -13.45 -1.86
CA ALA A 96 0.11 -13.90 -1.91
C ALA A 96 0.73 -13.52 -3.26
N PHE A 97 1.88 -12.85 -3.25
CA PHE A 97 2.70 -12.65 -4.45
C PHE A 97 4.03 -13.42 -4.37
N GLU A 98 4.63 -13.68 -5.53
CA GLU A 98 5.89 -14.42 -5.66
C GLU A 98 7.08 -13.60 -5.13
N GLN A 99 8.16 -14.28 -4.72
CA GLN A 99 9.34 -13.61 -4.14
C GLN A 99 10.13 -12.80 -5.19
N GLU A 100 9.88 -13.04 -6.46
CA GLU A 100 10.48 -12.35 -7.59
C GLU A 100 9.69 -11.09 -7.99
N ASP A 101 8.55 -10.82 -7.34
CA ASP A 101 7.71 -9.67 -7.65
C ASP A 101 8.33 -8.36 -7.15
N ALA A 102 8.15 -7.26 -7.89
CA ALA A 102 8.60 -5.94 -7.48
C ALA A 102 8.03 -5.52 -6.11
N LEU A 103 6.83 -6.02 -5.78
CA LEU A 103 6.16 -5.79 -4.50
C LEU A 103 6.98 -6.26 -3.27
N THR A 104 7.92 -7.19 -3.43
CA THR A 104 8.79 -7.63 -2.33
C THR A 104 9.69 -6.54 -1.77
N GLN A 105 10.02 -5.54 -2.60
CA GLN A 105 10.83 -4.39 -2.22
C GLN A 105 9.96 -3.16 -1.93
N GLU A 106 8.65 -3.34 -1.83
CA GLU A 106 7.68 -2.26 -1.94
C GLU A 106 6.74 -2.29 -0.72
N TRP A 107 6.43 -1.11 -0.18
CA TRP A 107 5.56 -0.91 0.98
C TRP A 107 4.46 0.06 0.59
N HIS A 108 3.22 -0.42 0.67
CA HIS A 108 2.04 0.34 0.24
C HIS A 108 1.01 0.31 1.35
N LEU A 109 0.44 1.47 1.67
CA LEU A 109 -0.75 1.56 2.50
C LEU A 109 -1.66 2.62 1.90
N VAL A 110 -2.83 2.20 1.44
CA VAL A 110 -3.83 3.08 0.84
C VAL A 110 -5.11 2.97 1.62
N VAL A 111 -5.62 4.13 2.05
CA VAL A 111 -6.86 4.28 2.79
C VAL A 111 -7.74 5.27 2.03
N LEU A 112 -8.92 4.83 1.64
CA LEU A 112 -9.94 5.67 1.00
C LEU A 112 -11.26 5.54 1.75
N ALA A 113 -11.60 6.57 2.49
CA ALA A 113 -12.87 6.75 3.15
C ALA A 113 -13.65 7.91 2.48
N GLU A 114 -14.81 8.27 3.01
CA GLU A 114 -15.59 9.41 2.51
C GLU A 114 -14.94 10.73 2.87
N THR A 115 -14.52 10.89 4.13
CA THR A 115 -13.90 12.13 4.62
C THR A 115 -12.39 12.05 4.78
N TYR A 116 -11.83 10.83 4.82
CA TYR A 116 -10.40 10.59 4.96
C TYR A 116 -9.84 9.90 3.72
N SER A 117 -8.70 10.36 3.22
CA SER A 117 -7.99 9.74 2.10
C SER A 117 -6.52 9.90 2.34
N ALA A 118 -5.77 8.80 2.33
CA ALA A 118 -4.33 8.83 2.49
C ALA A 118 -3.70 7.65 1.76
N CYS A 119 -2.62 7.91 1.03
CA CYS A 119 -1.79 6.86 0.45
C CYS A 119 -0.33 7.05 0.85
N LEU A 120 0.30 5.92 1.12
CA LEU A 120 1.71 5.73 1.29
C LEU A 120 2.15 4.71 0.23
N ILE A 121 3.01 5.13 -0.69
CA ILE A 121 3.53 4.27 -1.76
C ILE A 121 5.04 4.42 -1.74
N CYS A 122 5.74 3.40 -1.28
CA CYS A 122 7.17 3.44 -1.05
C CYS A 122 7.85 2.22 -1.65
N ARG A 123 9.00 2.43 -2.26
CA ARG A 123 9.91 1.38 -2.71
C ARG A 123 11.21 1.49 -1.94
N GLU A 124 11.69 0.37 -1.46
CA GLU A 124 13.01 0.28 -0.86
C GLU A 124 14.08 0.54 -1.92
N ARG A 125 14.99 1.45 -1.61
CA ARG A 125 16.21 1.58 -2.40
C ARG A 125 17.23 0.59 -1.87
N ALA A 126 17.80 -0.18 -2.78
CA ALA A 126 19.00 -0.95 -2.47
C ALA A 126 20.02 0.00 -1.82
N PRO A 127 20.71 -0.44 -0.75
CA PRO A 127 21.76 0.35 -0.14
C PRO A 127 22.74 0.71 -1.25
N VAL A 128 23.03 2.01 -1.39
CA VAL A 128 24.15 2.44 -2.22
C VAL A 128 25.36 1.66 -1.71
N PRO A 129 26.09 0.90 -2.55
CA PRO A 129 27.30 0.26 -2.11
C PRO A 129 28.17 1.37 -1.54
N ALA A 130 28.45 1.30 -0.23
CA ALA A 130 29.36 2.26 0.37
C ALA A 130 30.64 2.19 -0.46
N ALA A 131 30.98 3.26 -1.18
CA ALA A 131 32.21 3.37 -1.95
C ALA A 131 33.48 3.30 -1.07
N LEU A 132 33.33 2.97 0.21
CA LEU A 132 34.34 2.92 1.26
C LEU A 132 33.99 1.79 2.25
N GLY A 133 34.33 0.55 1.91
CA GLY A 133 34.80 -0.53 2.81
C GLY A 133 34.09 -0.83 4.13
N THR A 134 32.87 -0.33 4.38
CA THR A 134 32.18 -0.45 5.67
C THR A 134 31.00 -1.41 5.53
N THR A 135 31.25 -2.67 5.92
CA THR A 135 30.22 -3.71 5.94
C THR A 135 29.32 -3.50 7.16
N TYR A 136 28.23 -2.74 7.01
CA TYR A 136 27.21 -2.65 8.05
C TYR A 136 26.46 -4.00 8.14
N LYS A 137 26.71 -4.80 9.19
CA LYS A 137 25.90 -5.98 9.54
C LYS A 137 25.10 -5.72 10.83
N GLY A 138 23.86 -6.20 10.87
CA GLY A 138 23.00 -6.17 12.06
C GLY A 138 21.95 -5.04 12.06
N ALA A 139 21.34 -4.77 13.22
CA ALA A 139 20.25 -3.79 13.39
C ALA A 139 20.56 -2.37 12.88
N ALA A 140 21.84 -1.99 12.83
CA ALA A 140 22.30 -0.74 12.22
C ALA A 140 22.02 -0.67 10.71
N PHE A 141 22.09 -1.81 9.99
CA PHE A 141 21.75 -1.88 8.57
C PHE A 141 20.24 -1.71 8.34
N GLU A 142 19.40 -2.29 9.21
CA GLU A 142 17.95 -2.08 9.17
C GLU A 142 17.55 -0.62 9.37
N GLN A 143 18.28 0.13 10.21
CA GLN A 143 18.08 1.56 10.41
C GLN A 143 18.56 2.41 9.23
N THR A 144 19.50 1.90 8.42
CA THR A 144 19.97 2.58 7.20
C THR A 144 19.14 2.27 5.95
N ARG A 145 18.14 1.38 6.03
CA ARG A 145 17.24 1.09 4.90
C ARG A 145 16.47 2.36 4.55
N ARG A 146 16.67 2.83 3.32
CA ARG A 146 16.02 4.02 2.76
C ARG A 146 14.93 3.59 1.82
N PHE A 147 13.78 4.22 1.98
CA PHE A 147 12.63 4.03 1.14
C PHE A 147 12.41 5.30 0.36
N GLU A 148 12.25 5.20 -0.95
CA GLU A 148 11.83 6.31 -1.78
C GLU A 148 10.35 6.13 -2.09
N GLY A 149 9.56 7.16 -1.86
CA GLY A 149 8.13 7.05 -2.06
C GLY A 149 7.38 8.33 -1.85
N THR A 150 6.07 8.25 -1.89
CA THR A 150 5.21 9.39 -1.61
C THR A 150 4.22 9.04 -0.51
N TRP A 151 4.03 9.99 0.38
CA TRP A 151 2.92 10.03 1.30
C TRP A 151 2.09 11.25 0.98
N THR A 152 0.79 11.08 0.84
CA THR A 152 -0.12 12.20 0.60
C THR A 152 -1.51 11.88 1.11
N GLN A 153 -2.25 12.93 1.47
CA GLN A 153 -3.66 12.88 1.79
C GLN A 153 -4.54 13.37 0.61
N ASN A 154 -3.92 13.66 -0.53
CA ASN A 154 -4.64 14.09 -1.71
C ASN A 154 -5.51 12.94 -2.23
N ARG A 155 -6.83 13.13 -2.20
CA ARG A 155 -7.81 12.14 -2.63
C ARG A 155 -7.59 11.66 -4.06
N TYR A 156 -7.30 12.56 -5.00
CA TYR A 156 -7.06 12.18 -6.40
C TYR A 156 -5.87 11.23 -6.53
N VAL A 157 -4.73 11.56 -5.91
CA VAL A 157 -3.55 10.69 -5.91
C VAL A 157 -3.85 9.35 -5.25
N THR A 158 -4.58 9.38 -4.14
CA THR A 158 -4.97 8.17 -3.39
C THR A 158 -5.88 7.27 -4.23
N GLN A 159 -6.82 7.84 -4.99
CA GLN A 159 -7.67 7.11 -5.94
C GLN A 159 -6.86 6.46 -7.06
N GLN A 160 -5.89 7.18 -7.64
CA GLN A 160 -5.01 6.60 -8.67
C GLN A 160 -4.17 5.44 -8.12
N ALA A 161 -3.59 5.62 -6.93
CA ALA A 161 -2.83 4.56 -6.26
C ALA A 161 -3.71 3.34 -5.94
N ALA A 162 -4.93 3.55 -5.46
CA ALA A 162 -5.90 2.49 -5.21
C ALA A 162 -6.29 1.75 -6.49
N ASP A 163 -6.54 2.45 -7.60
CA ASP A 163 -6.87 1.81 -8.88
C ASP A 163 -5.75 0.90 -9.39
N ILE A 164 -4.49 1.38 -9.34
CA ILE A 164 -3.31 0.59 -9.73
C ILE A 164 -3.22 -0.69 -8.89
N LEU A 165 -3.35 -0.56 -7.57
CA LEU A 165 -3.28 -1.71 -6.66
C LEU A 165 -4.45 -2.67 -6.87
N LEU A 166 -5.68 -2.17 -7.05
CA LEU A 166 -6.85 -3.01 -7.32
C LEU A 166 -6.74 -3.75 -8.65
N ARG A 167 -6.21 -3.12 -9.71
CA ARG A 167 -5.90 -3.81 -10.98
C ARG A 167 -4.88 -4.92 -10.78
N ARG A 168 -3.87 -4.69 -9.94
CA ARG A 168 -2.85 -5.70 -9.65
C ARG A 168 -3.40 -6.87 -8.83
N ILE A 169 -4.22 -6.58 -7.82
CA ILE A 169 -4.94 -7.59 -7.02
C ILE A 169 -5.83 -8.45 -7.93
N GLU A 170 -6.58 -7.83 -8.84
CA GLU A 170 -7.42 -8.53 -9.81
C GLU A 170 -6.61 -9.48 -10.70
N GLY A 171 -5.39 -9.08 -11.08
CA GLY A 171 -4.46 -9.94 -11.82
C GLY A 171 -3.97 -11.17 -11.04
N TYR A 172 -3.75 -11.05 -9.72
CA TYR A 172 -3.41 -12.20 -8.87
C TYR A 172 -4.62 -13.06 -8.53
N ARG A 173 -5.79 -12.44 -8.35
CA ARG A 173 -7.05 -13.05 -7.92
C ARG A 173 -8.22 -12.60 -8.76
N PRO A 174 -8.43 -13.22 -9.93
CA PRO A 174 -9.58 -12.91 -10.78
C PRO A 174 -10.93 -13.24 -10.09
N GLU A 175 -10.93 -14.13 -9.09
CA GLU A 175 -12.11 -14.42 -8.26
C GLU A 175 -12.64 -13.20 -7.49
N LEU A 176 -11.79 -12.21 -7.19
CA LEU A 176 -12.17 -10.99 -6.48
C LEU A 176 -12.70 -9.88 -7.39
N SER A 177 -12.75 -10.08 -8.72
CA SER A 177 -13.18 -9.04 -9.69
C SER A 177 -14.50 -8.37 -9.32
N ALA A 178 -15.50 -9.13 -8.85
CA ALA A 178 -16.80 -8.56 -8.44
C ALA A 178 -16.67 -7.62 -7.23
N LYS A 179 -15.90 -8.02 -6.21
CA LYS A 179 -15.64 -7.24 -4.99
C LYS A 179 -14.85 -5.98 -5.30
N ILE A 180 -13.82 -6.12 -6.14
CA ILE A 180 -12.98 -5.02 -6.63
C ILE A 180 -13.81 -4.03 -7.44
N LEU A 181 -14.69 -4.50 -8.32
CA LEU A 181 -15.56 -3.63 -9.10
C LEU A 181 -16.50 -2.81 -8.21
N ALA A 182 -17.05 -3.43 -7.16
CA ALA A 182 -17.86 -2.71 -6.16
C ALA A 182 -17.03 -1.64 -5.42
N ALA A 183 -15.80 -1.97 -5.04
CA ALA A 183 -14.87 -1.02 -4.42
C ALA A 183 -14.57 0.16 -5.37
N ARG A 184 -14.25 -0.11 -6.64
CA ARG A 184 -13.98 0.93 -7.64
C ARG A 184 -15.18 1.85 -7.81
N LYS A 185 -16.39 1.30 -7.92
CA LYS A 185 -17.63 2.11 -8.04
C LYS A 185 -17.84 3.00 -6.81
N ARG A 186 -17.59 2.50 -5.61
CA ARG A 186 -17.80 3.25 -4.36
C ARG A 186 -16.75 4.33 -4.12
N PHE A 187 -15.47 4.01 -4.29
CA PHE A 187 -14.37 4.87 -3.85
C PHE A 187 -13.68 5.64 -4.99
N LEU A 188 -13.71 5.11 -6.21
CA LEU A 188 -13.13 5.75 -7.40
C LEU A 188 -14.20 6.46 -8.26
N GLY A 189 -15.48 6.19 -8.00
CA GLY A 189 -16.65 6.79 -8.67
C GLY A 189 -16.93 8.25 -8.29
N ARG A 190 -16.00 9.14 -8.64
CA ARG A 190 -16.10 10.60 -8.83
C ARG A 190 -14.68 11.14 -8.66
N ALA A 191 -13.84 10.94 -9.68
CA ALA A 191 -12.84 11.94 -9.97
C ALA A 191 -13.61 13.09 -10.64
N THR A 192 -14.23 13.97 -9.85
CA THR A 192 -14.65 15.25 -10.39
C THR A 192 -13.36 15.91 -10.85
N ASP A 193 -13.27 16.17 -12.15
CA ASP A 193 -12.12 16.82 -12.77
C ASP A 193 -11.66 17.99 -11.91
N PRO A 194 -10.38 18.06 -11.49
CA PRO A 194 -9.84 19.25 -10.85
C PRO A 194 -9.89 20.48 -11.77
N CYS A 195 -10.31 20.33 -13.04
CA CYS A 195 -10.47 21.40 -14.01
C CYS A 195 -11.73 22.27 -13.82
N LEU A 196 -12.67 21.91 -12.92
CA LEU A 196 -13.90 22.69 -12.69
C LEU A 196 -13.83 23.69 -11.52
N LEU A 197 -12.70 23.85 -10.84
CA LEU A 197 -12.56 24.78 -9.70
C LEU A 197 -11.73 26.04 -9.97
N TYR A 198 -11.33 26.29 -11.24
CA TYR A 198 -10.50 27.46 -11.60
C TYR A 198 -11.09 28.34 -12.71
N THR A 199 -12.42 28.43 -12.78
CA THR A 199 -13.10 29.46 -13.58
C THR A 199 -14.21 30.12 -12.78
N SER A 200 -13.86 31.16 -12.03
CA SER A 200 -14.75 32.25 -11.60
C SER A 200 -13.90 33.48 -11.29
#